data_AF-A0A8J2R2B6-F1
#
_entry.id   AF-A0A8J2R2B6-F1
#
_cell.length_a   1.000
_cell.length_b   1.000
_cell.length_c   1.000
_cell.angle_alpha   90.00
_cell.angle_beta   90.00
_cell.angle_gamma   90.00
#
_symmetry.space_group_name_H-M   'P 1'
#
loop_
_entity.id
_entity.type
_entity.pdbx_description
1 polymer ?
#
loop_
_entity_poly.entity_id
_entity_poly.type
_entity_poly.pdbx_seq_one_letter_code
_entity_poly.pdbx_strand_id
1 'polypeptide(L)'
;MNVTIAVAKGQARAPRAPVQSAAACDGSNTCVQSERVFSYTMNSQELEDERIRLVLMQSDSEDDLLSDGSEKEDHLSARSQDSDTEQNASSDGEENVPLSELQHQNPHGTKWSKNPPYQQVRTRSENIIRQTPGVSPAARSAQSELECWSVFCPDTMLSVMLTHTNSQIRERNSASEAIPHYRKEMDMSELKAFFGLLYIAGFYRSGRQNTIDLWVPDGTEVEIFRLTKPRQRFHFIQSCLRFDDKSTREERKLFDNLAPIRQVFDIFVENCRKVYILDAYVTIDEMLLAFRGRCQFRQYIPSKPAKYGIKILALADAKSLYIFNLEIYAGKQPEGPFFVSNKPFDVVNRLVFPISKTGRNVTFDNWFTSYELISHLLNEHKLTSVGTVRKNKRQLPTSFINTRGAAIFSSKFGFQKDITLVSHIPKKTRLSY
;
A
#
# COMPACT_ATOMS: atom_id res chain seq x y z
N MET A 1 1.21 11.58 -20.05
CA MET A 1 1.61 11.97 -18.69
C MET A 1 3.13 12.16 -18.68
N ASN A 2 3.67 13.13 -17.95
CA ASN A 2 5.13 13.20 -17.75
C ASN A 2 5.37 12.45 -16.45
N VAL A 3 6.13 11.38 -16.50
CA VAL A 3 6.49 10.62 -15.30
C VAL A 3 7.73 11.28 -14.74
N THR A 4 7.57 11.91 -13.58
CA THR A 4 8.70 12.39 -12.81
C THR A 4 9.10 11.29 -11.83
N ILE A 5 10.29 10.71 -11.96
CA ILE A 5 10.79 9.70 -11.00
C ILE A 5 11.80 10.38 -10.10
N ALA A 6 11.63 10.23 -8.80
CA ALA A 6 12.64 10.60 -7.82
C ALA A 6 13.34 9.33 -7.33
N VAL A 7 14.66 9.33 -7.39
CA VAL A 7 15.52 8.23 -6.95
C VAL A 7 16.45 8.75 -5.88
N ALA A 8 16.35 8.22 -4.66
CA ALA A 8 17.43 8.32 -3.68
C ALA A 8 18.46 7.22 -3.98
N LYS A 9 19.70 7.63 -4.26
CA LYS A 9 20.87 6.81 -4.69
C LYS A 9 20.64 5.29 -4.86
N GLY A 10 20.47 4.88 -6.12
CA GLY A 10 20.62 3.51 -6.61
C GLY A 10 21.01 3.57 -8.09
N GLN A 11 21.90 2.70 -8.58
CA GLN A 11 22.40 2.74 -9.96
C GLN A 11 21.24 2.65 -10.98
N ALA A 12 20.84 3.77 -11.57
CA ALA A 12 20.10 3.76 -12.81
C ALA A 12 21.09 3.48 -13.95
N ARG A 13 21.26 2.21 -14.34
CA ARG A 13 21.85 1.91 -15.65
C ARG A 13 20.87 2.39 -16.71
N ALA A 14 21.31 3.29 -17.59
CA ALA A 14 20.54 3.70 -18.76
C ALA A 14 20.21 2.46 -19.62
N PRO A 15 18.94 2.23 -20.00
CA PRO A 15 18.61 1.16 -20.94
C PRO A 15 19.22 1.48 -22.31
N ARG A 16 19.94 0.52 -22.89
CA ARG A 16 20.40 0.58 -24.29
C ARG A 16 19.17 0.59 -25.20
N ALA A 17 19.16 1.49 -26.18
CA ALA A 17 18.09 1.62 -27.15
C ALA A 17 17.90 0.30 -27.94
N PRO A 18 16.66 -0.18 -28.13
CA PRO A 18 16.40 -1.32 -29.00
C PRO A 18 16.51 -0.91 -30.47
N VAL A 19 17.24 -1.73 -31.24
CA VAL A 19 17.35 -1.68 -32.70
C VAL A 19 15.97 -1.94 -33.31
N GLN A 20 15.49 -1.04 -34.17
CA GLN A 20 14.22 -1.20 -34.88
C GLN A 20 14.41 -2.12 -36.10
N SER A 21 13.71 -3.26 -36.13
CA SER A 21 13.44 -4.01 -37.36
C SER A 21 12.10 -3.59 -37.94
N ALA A 22 12.11 -3.17 -39.20
CA ALA A 22 10.93 -2.75 -39.95
C ALA A 22 10.00 -3.94 -40.28
N ALA A 23 8.69 -3.75 -40.14
CA ALA A 23 7.67 -4.63 -40.71
C ALA A 23 6.62 -3.75 -41.42
N ALA A 24 6.30 -4.15 -42.64
CA ALA A 24 5.45 -3.45 -43.60
C ALA A 24 3.97 -3.47 -43.22
N CYS A 25 3.26 -2.40 -43.58
CA CYS A 25 1.80 -2.30 -43.56
C CYS A 25 1.23 -2.87 -44.86
N ASP A 26 0.03 -3.47 -44.79
CA ASP A 26 -0.84 -3.60 -45.95
C ASP A 26 -2.33 -3.39 -45.58
N GLY A 27 -2.96 -2.52 -46.38
CA GLY A 27 -4.32 -2.65 -46.93
C GLY A 27 -5.56 -2.85 -46.06
N SER A 28 -6.35 -1.77 -45.94
CA SER A 28 -7.82 -1.69 -46.12
C SER A 28 -8.79 -2.51 -45.24
N ASN A 29 -9.65 -1.81 -44.47
CA ASN A 29 -11.09 -1.72 -44.79
C ASN A 29 -11.85 -0.78 -43.82
N THR A 30 -12.76 -0.01 -44.41
CA THR A 30 -13.71 0.93 -43.78
C THR A 30 -14.96 0.20 -43.26
N CYS A 31 -15.55 0.67 -42.16
CA CYS A 31 -16.97 0.42 -41.85
C CYS A 31 -17.56 1.56 -41.00
N VAL A 32 -18.81 1.88 -41.30
CA VAL A 32 -19.58 3.09 -41.01
C VAL A 32 -20.14 3.13 -39.57
N GLN A 33 -20.16 4.33 -38.98
CA GLN A 33 -20.77 4.64 -37.68
C GLN A 33 -22.29 4.87 -37.80
N SER A 34 -23.06 4.40 -36.81
CA SER A 34 -24.41 4.90 -36.53
C SER A 34 -24.54 5.26 -35.04
N GLU A 35 -24.83 6.52 -34.75
CA GLU A 35 -25.10 7.03 -33.41
C GLU A 35 -26.57 6.76 -33.01
N ARG A 36 -26.79 6.32 -31.77
CA ARG A 36 -28.08 6.44 -31.08
C ARG A 36 -27.84 7.04 -29.69
N VAL A 37 -28.47 8.18 -29.45
CA VAL A 37 -28.53 8.84 -28.14
C VAL A 37 -29.68 8.22 -27.35
N PHE A 38 -29.40 7.68 -26.16
CA PHE A 38 -30.42 7.29 -25.17
C PHE A 38 -30.35 8.23 -23.97
N SER A 39 -31.45 8.90 -23.65
CA SER A 39 -31.65 9.60 -22.39
C SER A 39 -31.94 8.60 -21.27
N TYR A 40 -31.14 8.62 -20.21
CA TYR A 40 -31.27 7.73 -19.05
C TYR A 40 -32.00 8.45 -17.90
N THR A 41 -33.07 7.86 -17.39
CA THR A 41 -33.73 8.23 -16.13
C THR A 41 -33.17 7.36 -15.01
N MET A 42 -32.59 7.96 -13.98
CA MET A 42 -31.97 7.22 -12.86
C MET A 42 -33.00 6.51 -12.00
N ASN A 43 -32.69 5.29 -11.56
CA ASN A 43 -33.56 4.51 -10.69
C ASN A 43 -33.31 4.81 -9.18
N SER A 44 -34.20 4.33 -8.33
CA SER A 44 -34.19 4.58 -6.87
C SER A 44 -32.90 4.15 -6.16
N GLN A 45 -32.19 3.14 -6.68
CA GLN A 45 -30.95 2.67 -6.08
C GLN A 45 -29.75 3.54 -6.47
N GLU A 46 -29.76 4.09 -7.68
CA GLU A 46 -28.78 5.10 -8.11
C GLU A 46 -28.96 6.43 -7.37
N LEU A 47 -30.19 6.79 -7.01
CA LEU A 47 -30.48 7.95 -6.17
C LEU A 47 -29.98 7.77 -4.72
N GLU A 48 -30.07 6.56 -4.18
CA GLU A 48 -29.52 6.21 -2.85
C GLU A 48 -27.98 6.25 -2.88
N ASP A 49 -27.36 5.70 -3.93
CA ASP A 49 -25.92 5.73 -4.14
C ASP A 49 -25.39 7.17 -4.30
N GLU A 50 -26.13 8.05 -5.00
CA GLU A 50 -25.77 9.46 -5.16
C GLU A 50 -26.00 10.25 -3.86
N ARG A 51 -27.02 9.91 -3.06
CA ARG A 51 -27.19 10.46 -1.70
C ARG A 51 -26.03 10.07 -0.79
N ILE A 52 -25.62 8.81 -0.79
CA ILE A 52 -24.47 8.32 0.01
C ILE A 52 -23.19 9.01 -0.45
N ARG A 53 -23.01 9.18 -1.77
CA ARG A 53 -21.87 9.90 -2.35
C ARG A 53 -21.83 11.36 -1.88
N LEU A 54 -22.95 12.07 -1.88
CA LEU A 54 -23.02 13.47 -1.44
C LEU A 54 -22.68 13.64 0.03
N VAL A 55 -23.13 12.73 0.90
CA VAL A 55 -22.78 12.73 2.33
C VAL A 55 -21.28 12.48 2.54
N LEU A 56 -20.67 11.61 1.75
CA LEU A 56 -19.22 11.31 1.83
C LEU A 56 -18.34 12.42 1.24
N MET A 57 -18.82 13.14 0.21
CA MET A 57 -18.12 14.31 -0.33
C MET A 57 -18.12 15.48 0.66
N GLN A 58 -19.14 15.60 1.51
CA GLN A 58 -19.15 16.60 2.59
C GLN A 58 -18.11 16.27 3.67
N SER A 59 -17.90 15.00 4.01
CA SER A 59 -16.85 14.59 4.95
C SER A 59 -15.42 14.74 4.38
N ASP A 60 -15.24 14.53 3.07
CA ASP A 60 -13.91 14.71 2.43
C ASP A 60 -13.54 16.19 2.24
N SER A 61 -14.52 17.10 2.19
CA SER A 61 -14.27 18.54 2.03
C SER A 61 -13.76 19.26 3.29
N GLU A 62 -13.94 18.66 4.47
CA GLU A 62 -13.47 19.25 5.73
C GLU A 62 -11.99 18.94 6.01
N ASP A 63 -11.43 17.89 5.42
CA ASP A 63 -10.01 17.50 5.61
C ASP A 63 -9.04 18.18 4.62
N ASP A 64 -9.55 18.81 3.55
CA ASP A 64 -8.75 19.52 2.53
C ASP A 64 -8.61 21.04 2.79
N LEU A 65 -9.19 21.58 3.87
CA LEU A 65 -9.25 23.04 4.12
C LEU A 65 -8.45 23.58 5.31
N LEU A 66 -7.65 22.76 6.02
CA LEU A 66 -6.78 23.27 7.10
C LEU A 66 -5.30 23.11 6.77
N SER A 67 -4.85 23.93 5.83
CA SER A 67 -3.45 24.33 5.68
C SER A 67 -3.39 25.84 5.41
N ASP A 68 -3.98 26.62 6.30
CA ASP A 68 -3.61 28.03 6.45
C ASP A 68 -3.30 28.29 7.92
N GLY A 69 -2.01 28.41 8.20
CA GLY A 69 -1.44 28.67 9.53
C GLY A 69 -0.28 29.61 9.32
N SER A 70 -0.57 30.90 9.48
CA SER A 70 0.34 32.03 9.40
C SER A 70 1.54 31.87 10.33
N GLU A 71 2.76 31.84 9.79
CA GLU A 71 3.96 32.11 10.55
C GLU A 71 4.28 33.61 10.45
N LYS A 72 4.10 34.32 11.57
CA LYS A 72 4.63 35.66 11.76
C LYS A 72 6.13 35.54 12.02
N GLU A 73 6.89 36.29 11.23
CA GLU A 73 8.30 36.57 11.44
C GLU A 73 8.52 37.21 12.82
N ASP A 74 9.53 36.72 13.56
CA ASP A 74 10.21 37.54 14.54
C ASP A 74 11.72 37.49 14.29
N HIS A 75 12.24 38.64 13.90
CA HIS A 75 13.65 38.97 13.80
C HIS A 75 14.29 38.98 15.19
N LEU A 76 15.32 38.17 15.41
CA LEU A 76 16.38 38.53 16.37
C LEU A 76 17.76 38.14 15.81
N SER A 77 18.56 39.18 15.64
CA SER A 77 19.96 39.17 15.22
C SER A 77 20.88 38.54 16.26
N ALA A 78 21.80 37.69 15.84
CA ALA A 78 23.04 37.45 16.56
C ALA A 78 24.21 37.51 15.57
N ARG A 79 24.99 38.60 15.69
CA ARG A 79 26.33 38.74 15.11
C ARG A 79 27.25 37.69 15.71
N SER A 80 27.98 36.98 14.87
CA SER A 80 29.33 36.51 15.21
C SER A 80 30.22 36.76 14.01
N GLN A 81 31.10 37.75 14.17
CA GLN A 81 32.29 37.89 13.34
C GLN A 81 33.15 36.65 13.59
N ASP A 82 33.62 36.03 12.52
CA ASP A 82 35.03 35.64 12.50
C ASP A 82 35.55 35.76 11.07
N SER A 83 36.60 36.57 11.00
CA SER A 83 37.49 36.76 9.88
C SER A 83 38.42 35.56 9.87
N ASP A 84 38.67 34.96 8.72
CA ASP A 84 40.03 34.62 8.34
C ASP A 84 40.17 34.66 6.82
N THR A 85 41.16 35.44 6.40
CA THR A 85 41.50 35.72 5.01
C THR A 85 42.72 34.88 4.63
N GLU A 86 42.90 34.69 3.31
CA GLU A 86 44.14 34.38 2.58
C GLU A 86 44.33 32.90 2.22
N GLN A 87 44.65 32.49 0.99
CA GLN A 87 45.23 33.23 -0.14
C GLN A 87 45.03 32.44 -1.46
N ASN A 88 45.16 33.16 -2.58
CA ASN A 88 44.97 32.76 -3.98
C ASN A 88 45.83 31.58 -4.47
N ALA A 89 45.27 30.80 -5.39
CA ALA A 89 45.99 30.25 -6.54
C ALA A 89 45.14 30.44 -7.81
N SER A 90 45.79 30.97 -8.84
CA SER A 90 45.24 31.66 -10.00
C SER A 90 44.76 30.76 -11.15
N SER A 91 43.74 31.27 -11.85
CA SER A 91 43.54 31.27 -13.31
C SER A 91 43.43 29.92 -14.05
N ASP A 92 42.20 29.59 -14.46
CA ASP A 92 41.90 29.45 -15.89
C ASP A 92 40.42 29.78 -16.13
N GLY A 93 40.14 30.43 -17.27
CA GLY A 93 38.92 31.19 -17.52
C GLY A 93 37.63 30.40 -17.39
N GLU A 94 36.85 30.71 -16.35
CA GLU A 94 35.43 30.38 -16.34
C GLU A 94 34.68 31.48 -17.09
N GLU A 95 34.14 31.14 -18.26
CA GLU A 95 32.99 31.85 -18.79
C GLU A 95 31.99 32.00 -17.64
N ASN A 96 31.56 33.23 -17.38
CA ASN A 96 30.64 33.57 -16.30
C ASN A 96 29.23 33.08 -16.72
N VAL A 97 29.06 31.76 -16.74
CA VAL A 97 27.82 31.09 -17.11
C VAL A 97 26.79 31.43 -16.03
N PRO A 98 25.67 32.09 -16.37
CA PRO A 98 24.66 32.46 -15.40
C PRO A 98 24.23 31.26 -14.54
N LEU A 99 24.02 31.44 -13.24
CA LEU A 99 23.62 30.34 -12.35
C LEU A 99 22.31 29.64 -12.81
N SER A 100 21.46 30.35 -13.54
CA SER A 100 20.25 29.84 -14.22
C SER A 100 20.55 28.83 -15.34
N GLU A 101 21.75 28.89 -15.94
CA GLU A 101 22.22 27.93 -16.93
C GLU A 101 22.75 26.64 -16.29
N LEU A 102 23.14 26.68 -15.00
CA LEU A 102 23.67 25.52 -14.27
C LEU A 102 22.63 24.80 -13.40
N GLN A 103 21.55 25.49 -13.02
CA GLN A 103 20.57 24.99 -12.04
C GLN A 103 19.12 25.08 -12.54
N HIS A 104 18.28 24.19 -12.03
CA HIS A 104 16.83 24.29 -12.04
C HIS A 104 16.36 24.69 -10.65
N GLN A 105 15.59 25.77 -10.56
CA GLN A 105 15.05 26.27 -9.30
C GLN A 105 13.54 26.35 -9.39
N ASN A 106 12.85 25.95 -8.31
CA ASN A 106 11.41 26.18 -8.17
C ASN A 106 11.14 27.56 -7.51
N PRO A 107 9.90 28.07 -7.57
CA PRO A 107 9.52 29.31 -6.90
C PRO A 107 9.71 29.31 -5.37
N HIS A 108 9.84 28.13 -4.76
CA HIS A 108 9.96 27.93 -3.31
C HIS A 108 11.41 27.70 -2.83
N GLY A 109 12.41 27.93 -3.69
CA GLY A 109 13.84 27.90 -3.30
C GLY A 109 14.55 26.54 -3.38
N THR A 110 13.86 25.43 -3.69
CA THR A 110 14.48 24.14 -3.97
C THR A 110 15.31 24.19 -5.26
N LYS A 111 16.61 23.88 -5.14
CA LYS A 111 17.58 23.91 -6.24
C LYS A 111 17.98 22.50 -6.67
N TRP A 112 18.14 22.31 -7.98
CA TRP A 112 18.58 21.07 -8.61
C TRP A 112 19.66 21.39 -9.64
N SER A 113 20.82 20.75 -9.56
CA SER A 113 21.87 20.87 -10.56
C SER A 113 21.46 20.19 -11.87
N LYS A 114 21.82 20.78 -13.02
CA LYS A 114 21.65 20.11 -14.34
C LYS A 114 22.67 18.99 -14.55
N ASN A 115 23.85 19.15 -13.95
CA ASN A 115 24.95 18.19 -14.04
C ASN A 115 25.00 17.32 -12.78
N PRO A 116 25.36 16.04 -12.90
CA PRO A 116 25.60 15.20 -11.73
C PRO A 116 26.72 15.80 -10.88
N PRO A 117 26.70 15.62 -9.54
CA PRO A 117 27.78 16.10 -8.69
C PRO A 117 29.13 15.51 -9.14
N TYR A 118 30.17 16.33 -9.18
CA TYR A 118 31.53 15.90 -9.54
C TYR A 118 32.01 14.82 -8.57
N GLN A 119 32.40 13.64 -9.08
CA GLN A 119 32.83 12.51 -8.26
C GLN A 119 34.31 12.24 -8.46
N GLN A 120 35.14 12.58 -7.47
CA GLN A 120 36.56 12.20 -7.42
C GLN A 120 36.76 10.73 -6.96
N VAL A 121 35.72 10.08 -6.44
CA VAL A 121 35.77 8.74 -5.86
C VAL A 121 34.56 7.91 -6.31
N ARG A 122 34.76 6.60 -6.50
CA ARG A 122 33.67 5.66 -6.80
C ARG A 122 32.57 5.75 -5.72
N THR A 123 31.33 6.02 -6.14
CA THR A 123 30.17 5.99 -5.23
C THR A 123 30.08 4.63 -4.54
N ARG A 124 30.02 4.62 -3.20
CA ARG A 124 29.85 3.39 -2.41
C ARG A 124 28.52 2.71 -2.77
N SER A 125 28.46 1.39 -2.69
CA SER A 125 27.20 0.67 -2.87
C SER A 125 26.24 1.02 -1.74
N GLU A 126 25.07 1.59 -2.05
CA GLU A 126 24.10 2.08 -1.05
C GLU A 126 22.94 1.12 -0.73
N ASN A 127 22.96 -0.11 -1.27
CA ASN A 127 22.01 -1.17 -0.91
C ASN A 127 22.73 -2.46 -0.49
N ILE A 128 23.52 -2.39 0.58
CA ILE A 128 24.29 -3.54 1.06
C ILE A 128 23.38 -4.42 1.92
N ILE A 129 22.81 -5.44 1.30
CA ILE A 129 22.03 -6.45 2.01
C ILE A 129 23.01 -7.38 2.74
N ARG A 130 22.93 -7.38 4.07
CA ARG A 130 23.82 -8.19 4.94
C ARG A 130 23.25 -9.57 5.27
N GLN A 131 21.97 -9.79 5.04
CA GLN A 131 21.27 -11.03 5.37
C GLN A 131 20.86 -11.73 4.07
N THR A 132 21.05 -13.05 4.01
CA THR A 132 20.55 -13.85 2.88
C THR A 132 19.02 -13.83 2.88
N PRO A 133 18.37 -13.38 1.79
CA PRO A 133 16.92 -13.41 1.66
C PRO A 133 16.38 -14.84 1.65
N GLY A 134 15.13 -15.02 2.10
CA GLY A 134 14.42 -16.29 2.10
C GLY A 134 13.78 -16.62 3.44
N VAL A 135 13.44 -17.90 3.64
CA VAL A 135 12.82 -18.39 4.87
C VAL A 135 13.73 -18.13 6.06
N SER A 136 13.20 -17.46 7.08
CA SER A 136 13.97 -17.13 8.28
C SER A 136 14.28 -18.38 9.10
N PRO A 137 15.27 -18.33 10.00
CA PRO A 137 15.54 -19.43 10.92
C PRO A 137 14.32 -19.86 11.74
N ALA A 138 13.38 -18.95 12.02
CA ALA A 138 12.18 -19.23 12.81
C ALA A 138 11.16 -20.12 12.09
N ALA A 139 11.20 -20.18 10.75
CA ALA A 139 10.27 -20.99 9.95
C ALA A 139 10.97 -22.12 9.19
N ARG A 140 12.29 -22.26 9.29
CA ARG A 140 13.07 -23.24 8.51
C ARG A 140 12.72 -24.70 8.82
N SER A 141 12.21 -24.98 10.02
CA SER A 141 11.80 -26.32 10.43
C SER A 141 10.46 -26.76 9.85
N ALA A 142 9.65 -25.84 9.31
CA ALA A 142 8.39 -26.20 8.66
C ALA A 142 8.68 -26.86 7.31
N GLN A 143 8.32 -28.13 7.16
CA GLN A 143 8.61 -28.94 5.96
C GLN A 143 7.32 -29.36 5.24
N SER A 144 6.24 -29.57 5.99
CA SER A 144 4.91 -29.84 5.42
C SER A 144 4.13 -28.56 5.13
N GLU A 145 3.13 -28.65 4.24
CA GLU A 145 2.24 -27.54 3.89
C GLU A 145 1.48 -27.02 5.12
N LEU A 146 1.07 -27.91 6.03
CA LEU A 146 0.36 -27.54 7.24
C LEU A 146 1.29 -26.81 8.23
N GLU A 147 2.52 -27.28 8.42
CA GLU A 147 3.51 -26.57 9.24
C GLU A 147 3.81 -25.18 8.65
N CYS A 148 3.96 -25.09 7.32
CA CYS A 148 4.14 -23.82 6.62
C CYS A 148 2.95 -22.88 6.83
N TRP A 149 1.73 -23.39 6.91
CA TRP A 149 0.56 -22.58 7.22
C TRP A 149 0.54 -22.15 8.70
N SER A 150 0.89 -23.06 9.60
CA SER A 150 0.88 -22.83 11.05
C SER A 150 1.92 -21.81 11.53
N VAL A 151 3.00 -21.55 10.77
CA VAL A 151 3.92 -20.44 11.13
C VAL A 151 3.27 -19.06 10.98
N PHE A 152 2.26 -18.92 10.10
CA PHE A 152 1.46 -17.69 9.98
C PHE A 152 0.28 -17.67 10.94
N CYS A 153 -0.37 -18.83 11.07
CA CYS A 153 -1.59 -19.03 11.84
C CYS A 153 -1.36 -20.05 12.99
N PRO A 154 -0.56 -19.71 14.02
CA PRO A 154 -0.22 -20.64 15.08
C PRO A 154 -1.43 -20.96 15.96
N ASP A 155 -1.36 -22.08 16.68
CA ASP A 155 -2.43 -22.52 17.58
C ASP A 155 -2.74 -21.50 18.68
N THR A 156 -1.80 -20.64 19.06
CA THR A 156 -2.04 -19.51 19.98
C THR A 156 -3.03 -18.50 19.40
N MET A 157 -2.91 -18.16 18.11
CA MET A 157 -3.85 -17.29 17.39
C MET A 157 -5.22 -17.97 17.24
N LEU A 158 -5.23 -19.25 16.87
CA LEU A 158 -6.46 -20.02 16.73
C LEU A 158 -7.18 -20.20 18.07
N SER A 159 -6.44 -20.29 19.18
CA SER A 159 -7.01 -20.40 20.53
C SER A 159 -7.77 -19.14 20.94
N VAL A 160 -7.31 -17.95 20.52
CA VAL A 160 -8.05 -16.69 20.71
C VAL A 160 -9.39 -16.77 19.96
N MET A 161 -9.37 -17.16 18.69
CA MET A 161 -10.58 -17.31 17.88
C MET A 161 -11.54 -18.34 18.48
N LEU A 162 -11.03 -19.51 18.87
CA LEU A 162 -11.81 -20.60 19.44
C LEU A 162 -12.50 -20.18 20.74
N THR A 163 -11.74 -19.58 21.65
CA THR A 163 -12.23 -19.14 22.96
C THR A 163 -13.39 -18.15 22.82
N HIS A 164 -13.21 -17.12 22.00
CA HIS A 164 -14.22 -16.08 21.84
C HIS A 164 -15.40 -16.52 20.98
N THR A 165 -15.18 -17.42 20.03
CA THR A 165 -16.27 -18.06 19.26
C THR A 165 -17.13 -18.93 20.17
N ASN A 166 -16.53 -19.75 21.05
CA ASN A 166 -17.27 -20.56 22.03
C ASN A 166 -17.99 -19.70 23.07
N SER A 167 -17.40 -18.58 23.50
CA SER A 167 -18.10 -17.60 24.34
C SER A 167 -19.37 -17.07 23.66
N GLN A 168 -19.30 -16.73 22.36
CA GLN A 168 -20.46 -16.30 21.59
C GLN A 168 -21.51 -17.41 21.40
N ILE A 169 -21.08 -18.67 21.25
CA ILE A 169 -21.97 -19.84 21.17
C ILE A 169 -22.73 -20.02 22.49
N ARG A 170 -22.04 -19.95 23.64
CA ARG A 170 -22.66 -20.02 24.97
C ARG A 170 -23.70 -18.92 25.16
N GLU A 171 -23.36 -17.68 24.81
CA GLU A 171 -24.29 -16.55 24.89
C GLU A 171 -25.57 -16.82 24.08
N ARG A 172 -25.47 -17.33 22.85
CA ARG A 172 -26.63 -17.63 22.00
C ARG A 172 -27.48 -18.80 22.50
N ASN A 173 -26.88 -19.71 23.26
CA ASN A 173 -27.56 -20.85 23.84
C ASN A 173 -28.11 -20.56 25.25
N SER A 174 -27.81 -19.40 25.84
CA SER A 174 -28.16 -19.08 27.24
C SER A 174 -29.66 -19.18 27.56
N ALA A 175 -30.53 -18.87 26.59
CA ALA A 175 -31.98 -18.95 26.73
C ALA A 175 -32.59 -20.28 26.21
N SER A 176 -31.77 -21.25 25.81
CA SER A 176 -32.23 -22.51 25.23
C SER A 176 -32.29 -23.62 26.28
N GLU A 177 -33.45 -24.25 26.45
CA GLU A 177 -33.65 -25.38 27.38
C GLU A 177 -32.88 -26.63 26.96
N ALA A 178 -32.78 -26.87 25.64
CA ALA A 178 -31.99 -27.95 25.06
C ALA A 178 -31.12 -27.40 23.93
N ILE A 179 -29.83 -27.75 23.94
CA ILE A 179 -28.87 -27.30 22.93
C ILE A 179 -28.88 -28.29 21.75
N PRO A 180 -29.33 -27.89 20.54
CA PRO A 180 -29.26 -28.75 19.37
C PRO A 180 -27.81 -29.12 19.05
N HIS A 181 -27.59 -30.30 18.46
CA HIS A 181 -26.24 -30.77 18.13
C HIS A 181 -25.41 -29.76 17.32
N TYR A 182 -26.04 -29.07 16.35
CA TYR A 182 -25.36 -28.07 15.50
C TYR A 182 -24.99 -26.78 16.24
N ARG A 183 -25.42 -26.58 17.50
CA ARG A 183 -25.10 -25.41 18.34
C ARG A 183 -24.13 -25.69 19.48
N LYS A 184 -23.57 -26.90 19.56
CA LYS A 184 -22.56 -27.24 20.57
C LYS A 184 -21.31 -26.36 20.43
N GLU A 185 -20.50 -26.29 21.48
CA GLU A 185 -19.18 -25.66 21.39
C GLU A 185 -18.30 -26.37 20.36
N MET A 186 -17.33 -25.64 19.84
CA MET A 186 -16.36 -26.08 18.84
C MET A 186 -15.05 -26.48 19.53
N ASP A 187 -14.31 -27.42 18.94
CA ASP A 187 -12.93 -27.73 19.31
C ASP A 187 -11.92 -27.21 18.26
N MET A 188 -10.63 -27.33 18.56
CA MET A 188 -9.57 -26.86 17.65
C MET A 188 -9.61 -27.54 16.28
N SER A 189 -9.95 -28.83 16.24
CA SER A 189 -10.04 -29.61 15.00
C SER A 189 -11.17 -29.10 14.11
N GLU A 190 -12.32 -28.79 14.70
CA GLU A 190 -13.47 -28.23 14.00
C GLU A 190 -13.21 -26.80 13.50
N LEU A 191 -12.48 -25.98 14.26
CA LEU A 191 -12.04 -24.65 13.80
C LEU A 191 -11.12 -24.75 12.57
N LYS A 192 -10.11 -25.62 12.65
CA LYS A 192 -9.18 -25.88 11.53
C LYS A 192 -9.92 -26.42 10.31
N ALA A 193 -10.86 -27.35 10.50
CA ALA A 193 -11.71 -27.87 9.43
C ALA A 193 -12.57 -26.78 8.79
N PHE A 194 -13.12 -25.85 9.58
CA PHE A 194 -13.87 -24.70 9.05
C PHE A 194 -13.00 -23.83 8.13
N PHE A 195 -11.79 -23.47 8.55
CA PHE A 195 -10.85 -22.75 7.68
C PHE A 195 -10.43 -23.57 6.45
N GLY A 196 -10.22 -24.88 6.60
CA GLY A 196 -9.95 -25.80 5.49
C GLY A 196 -11.03 -25.74 4.41
N LEU A 197 -12.32 -25.74 4.80
CA LEU A 197 -13.42 -25.58 3.87
C LEU A 197 -13.41 -24.21 3.16
N LEU A 198 -13.00 -23.13 3.82
CA LEU A 198 -12.84 -21.83 3.18
C LEU A 198 -11.72 -21.81 2.13
N TYR A 199 -10.59 -22.48 2.41
CA TYR A 199 -9.51 -22.65 1.44
C TYR A 199 -9.96 -23.48 0.24
N ILE A 200 -10.69 -24.57 0.46
CA ILE A 200 -11.25 -25.40 -0.61
C ILE A 200 -12.24 -24.59 -1.46
N ALA A 201 -13.12 -23.79 -0.85
CA ALA A 201 -14.01 -22.89 -1.59
C ALA A 201 -13.22 -21.92 -2.48
N GLY A 202 -12.11 -21.39 -1.97
CA GLY A 202 -11.21 -20.52 -2.73
C GLY A 202 -10.55 -21.24 -3.91
N PHE A 203 -10.05 -22.46 -3.69
CA PHE A 203 -9.42 -23.29 -4.71
C PHE A 203 -10.36 -23.58 -5.88
N TYR A 204 -11.61 -23.96 -5.61
CA TYR A 204 -12.63 -24.20 -6.64
C TYR A 204 -13.21 -22.91 -7.24
N ARG A 205 -12.76 -21.72 -6.80
CA ARG A 205 -13.32 -20.41 -7.16
C ARG A 205 -14.82 -20.27 -6.82
N SER A 206 -15.29 -21.05 -5.85
CA SER A 206 -16.68 -21.12 -5.38
C SER A 206 -17.00 -20.09 -4.29
N GLY A 207 -16.14 -19.09 -4.06
CA GLY A 207 -16.33 -18.08 -2.99
C GLY A 207 -17.60 -17.22 -3.13
N ARG A 208 -18.29 -17.26 -4.28
CA ARG A 208 -19.60 -16.63 -4.51
C ARG A 208 -20.70 -17.63 -4.87
N GLN A 209 -20.40 -18.93 -4.85
CA GLN A 209 -21.38 -19.97 -5.12
C GLN A 209 -22.34 -20.09 -3.94
N ASN A 210 -23.58 -20.46 -4.20
CA ASN A 210 -24.52 -20.70 -3.13
C ASN A 210 -24.06 -21.92 -2.31
N THR A 211 -24.08 -21.81 -0.99
CA THR A 211 -23.73 -22.93 -0.10
C THR A 211 -24.66 -24.14 -0.26
N ILE A 212 -25.84 -24.00 -0.88
CA ILE A 212 -26.70 -25.13 -1.22
C ILE A 212 -25.99 -26.02 -2.25
N ASP A 213 -25.52 -25.42 -3.34
CA ASP A 213 -24.84 -26.12 -4.45
C ASP A 213 -23.54 -26.79 -3.99
N LEU A 214 -22.87 -26.21 -2.98
CA LEU A 214 -21.65 -26.82 -2.41
C LEU A 214 -21.93 -28.05 -1.53
N TRP A 215 -23.18 -28.25 -1.08
CA TRP A 215 -23.56 -29.32 -0.14
C TRP A 215 -24.65 -30.27 -0.67
N VAL A 216 -25.20 -30.04 -1.88
CA VAL A 216 -26.31 -30.81 -2.43
C VAL A 216 -25.83 -32.18 -2.92
N PRO A 217 -26.32 -33.31 -2.39
CA PRO A 217 -25.82 -34.63 -2.75
C PRO A 217 -26.45 -35.15 -4.05
N ASP A 218 -26.32 -34.42 -5.15
CA ASP A 218 -26.87 -34.76 -6.47
C ASP A 218 -25.80 -35.13 -7.51
N GLY A 219 -24.53 -35.22 -7.10
CA GLY A 219 -23.38 -35.49 -7.96
C GLY A 219 -22.72 -34.23 -8.51
N THR A 220 -23.26 -33.04 -8.25
CA THR A 220 -22.69 -31.75 -8.64
C THR A 220 -21.96 -31.04 -7.49
N GLU A 221 -22.00 -31.59 -6.28
CA GLU A 221 -21.35 -30.99 -5.13
C GLU A 221 -19.82 -31.00 -5.18
N VAL A 222 -19.25 -30.25 -4.24
CA VAL A 222 -17.87 -30.45 -3.80
C VAL A 222 -17.92 -31.34 -2.56
N GLU A 223 -17.85 -32.65 -2.76
CA GLU A 223 -18.19 -33.70 -1.77
C GLU A 223 -17.58 -33.48 -0.36
N ILE A 224 -16.32 -33.01 -0.33
CA ILE A 224 -15.58 -32.73 0.92
C ILE A 224 -16.32 -31.79 1.89
N PHE A 225 -17.15 -30.87 1.40
CA PHE A 225 -17.93 -29.97 2.25
C PHE A 225 -18.94 -30.74 3.11
N ARG A 226 -19.73 -31.62 2.48
CA ARG A 226 -20.73 -32.45 3.16
C ARG A 226 -20.07 -33.48 4.08
N LEU A 227 -18.98 -34.10 3.62
CA LEU A 227 -18.23 -35.09 4.42
C LEU A 227 -17.56 -34.47 5.65
N THR A 228 -17.12 -33.21 5.56
CA THR A 228 -16.46 -32.53 6.68
C THR A 228 -17.47 -32.00 7.71
N LYS A 229 -18.59 -31.40 7.25
CA LYS A 229 -19.55 -30.77 8.17
C LYS A 229 -20.93 -30.55 7.55
N PRO A 230 -22.03 -30.71 8.30
CA PRO A 230 -23.35 -30.31 7.82
C PRO A 230 -23.44 -28.80 7.52
N ARG A 231 -24.11 -28.43 6.43
CA ARG A 231 -24.31 -27.02 5.99
C ARG A 231 -24.88 -26.12 7.11
N GLN A 232 -25.81 -26.64 7.90
CA GLN A 232 -26.41 -25.91 9.02
C GLN A 232 -25.35 -25.55 10.09
N ARG A 233 -24.45 -26.47 10.42
CA ARG A 233 -23.37 -26.22 11.38
C ARG A 233 -22.36 -25.23 10.81
N PHE A 234 -22.02 -25.33 9.52
CA PHE A 234 -21.14 -24.36 8.86
C PHE A 234 -21.66 -22.92 8.97
N HIS A 235 -22.95 -22.69 8.64
CA HIS A 235 -23.59 -21.37 8.80
C HIS A 235 -23.65 -20.90 10.25
N PHE A 236 -23.95 -21.81 11.18
CA PHE A 236 -23.96 -21.47 12.60
C PHE A 236 -22.59 -20.98 13.07
N ILE A 237 -21.51 -21.72 12.75
CA ILE A 237 -20.13 -21.33 13.05
C ILE A 237 -19.81 -19.97 12.43
N GLN A 238 -20.07 -19.78 11.13
CA GLN A 238 -19.80 -18.52 10.43
C GLN A 238 -20.48 -17.34 11.12
N SER A 239 -21.70 -17.52 11.64
CA SER A 239 -22.43 -16.47 12.34
C SER A 239 -21.94 -16.20 13.78
N CYS A 240 -21.22 -17.15 14.38
CA CYS A 240 -20.70 -17.09 15.75
C CYS A 240 -19.21 -16.73 15.83
N LEU A 241 -18.47 -16.78 14.72
CA LEU A 241 -17.02 -16.55 14.69
C LEU A 241 -16.65 -15.18 15.31
N ARG A 242 -15.72 -15.18 16.28
CA ARG A 242 -15.20 -13.97 16.95
C ARG A 242 -13.68 -14.01 17.05
N PHE A 243 -13.07 -12.83 17.13
CA PHE A 243 -11.61 -12.65 17.16
C PHE A 243 -11.13 -11.90 18.42
N ASP A 244 -12.03 -11.58 19.34
CA ASP A 244 -11.76 -10.80 20.54
C ASP A 244 -12.82 -11.06 21.63
N ASP A 245 -12.51 -10.65 22.85
CA ASP A 245 -13.45 -10.67 23.96
C ASP A 245 -14.53 -9.59 23.79
N LYS A 246 -15.78 -10.03 23.63
CA LYS A 246 -16.96 -9.16 23.51
C LYS A 246 -17.20 -8.34 24.77
N SER A 247 -16.88 -8.86 25.96
CA SER A 247 -17.20 -8.20 27.23
C SER A 247 -16.42 -6.88 27.43
N THR A 248 -15.18 -6.82 26.95
CA THR A 248 -14.31 -5.63 27.02
C THR A 248 -14.30 -4.80 25.75
N ARG A 249 -15.06 -5.21 24.71
CA ARG A 249 -14.96 -4.61 23.37
C ARG A 249 -15.41 -3.15 23.35
N GLU A 250 -16.48 -2.81 24.05
CA GLU A 250 -17.01 -1.43 24.03
C GLU A 250 -16.04 -0.44 24.68
N GLU A 251 -15.34 -0.84 25.74
CA GLU A 251 -14.26 -0.04 26.34
C GLU A 251 -13.09 0.16 25.36
N ARG A 252 -12.68 -0.91 24.67
CA ARG A 252 -11.57 -0.84 23.69
C ARG A 252 -11.91 -0.01 22.46
N LYS A 253 -13.17 -0.02 22.02
CA LYS A 253 -13.64 0.81 20.90
C LYS A 253 -13.57 2.31 21.20
N LEU A 254 -13.51 2.71 22.47
CA LEU A 254 -13.32 4.11 22.83
C LEU A 254 -12.00 4.68 22.32
N PHE A 255 -11.02 3.83 22.01
CA PHE A 255 -9.70 4.23 21.51
C PHE A 255 -9.17 3.40 20.33
N ASP A 256 -9.88 2.36 19.87
CA ASP A 256 -9.49 1.54 18.71
C ASP A 256 -10.69 1.06 17.86
N ASN A 257 -10.82 1.62 16.65
CA ASN A 257 -11.79 1.18 15.65
C ASN A 257 -11.57 -0.28 15.19
N LEU A 258 -10.36 -0.83 15.36
CA LEU A 258 -10.04 -2.22 15.04
C LEU A 258 -10.16 -3.17 16.24
N ALA A 259 -10.67 -2.71 17.39
CA ALA A 259 -10.83 -3.52 18.59
C ALA A 259 -11.38 -4.95 18.34
N PRO A 260 -12.37 -5.18 17.44
CA PRO A 260 -12.90 -6.52 17.18
C PRO A 260 -11.93 -7.53 16.55
N ILE A 261 -10.79 -7.08 15.99
CA ILE A 261 -9.84 -7.95 15.28
C ILE A 261 -8.36 -7.66 15.61
N ARG A 262 -8.09 -6.56 16.34
CA ARG A 262 -6.74 -6.05 16.66
C ARG A 262 -5.75 -7.15 17.03
N GLN A 263 -6.08 -7.94 18.05
CA GLN A 263 -5.18 -8.96 18.58
C GLN A 263 -4.79 -10.00 17.52
N VAL A 264 -5.78 -10.56 16.82
CA VAL A 264 -5.54 -11.58 15.78
C VAL A 264 -4.77 -11.00 14.60
N PHE A 265 -5.11 -9.77 14.18
CA PHE A 265 -4.42 -9.10 13.09
C PHE A 265 -2.95 -8.81 13.43
N ASP A 266 -2.68 -8.31 14.63
CA ASP A 266 -1.32 -8.01 15.07
C ASP A 266 -0.46 -9.28 15.17
N ILE A 267 -1.02 -10.39 15.70
CA ILE A 267 -0.33 -11.69 15.72
C ILE A 267 0.01 -12.14 14.30
N PHE A 268 -0.95 -12.07 13.37
CA PHE A 268 -0.74 -12.48 11.98
C PHE A 268 0.37 -11.65 11.31
N VAL A 269 0.32 -10.32 11.44
CA VAL A 269 1.32 -9.43 10.84
C VAL A 269 2.69 -9.61 11.49
N GLU A 270 2.76 -9.82 12.80
CA GLU A 270 4.01 -10.13 13.50
C GLU A 270 4.64 -11.43 12.96
N ASN A 271 3.83 -12.47 12.72
CA ASN A 271 4.29 -13.71 12.12
C ASN A 271 4.80 -13.49 10.69
N CYS A 272 4.09 -12.72 9.86
CA CYS A 272 4.56 -12.37 8.52
C CYS A 272 5.97 -11.74 8.53
N ARG A 273 6.27 -10.88 9.52
CA ARG A 273 7.59 -10.27 9.67
C ARG A 273 8.65 -11.26 10.16
N LYS A 274 8.28 -12.22 11.00
CA LYS A 274 9.19 -13.19 11.61
C LYS A 274 9.64 -14.29 10.66
N VAL A 275 8.76 -14.78 9.78
CA VAL A 275 9.00 -16.03 9.03
C VAL A 275 9.84 -15.86 7.76
N TYR A 276 10.03 -14.63 7.28
CA TYR A 276 10.71 -14.36 6.02
C TYR A 276 11.67 -13.17 6.10
N ILE A 277 12.83 -13.32 5.47
CA ILE A 277 13.84 -12.27 5.29
C ILE A 277 13.73 -11.75 3.86
N LEU A 278 13.39 -10.48 3.71
CA LEU A 278 13.17 -9.84 2.40
C LEU A 278 14.45 -9.75 1.55
N ASP A 279 14.28 -9.71 0.23
CA ASP A 279 15.31 -9.37 -0.74
C ASP A 279 15.61 -7.85 -0.70
N ALA A 280 16.44 -7.37 -1.64
CA ALA A 280 16.95 -6.00 -1.67
C ALA A 280 15.88 -4.96 -2.01
N TYR A 281 14.81 -5.36 -2.70
CA TYR A 281 13.79 -4.48 -3.25
C TYR A 281 12.42 -4.84 -2.69
N VAL A 282 11.73 -3.83 -2.18
CA VAL A 282 10.38 -3.95 -1.61
C VAL A 282 9.47 -2.90 -2.21
N THR A 283 8.17 -3.14 -2.18
CA THR A 283 7.15 -2.22 -2.69
C THR A 283 6.09 -1.93 -1.63
N ILE A 284 5.58 -0.71 -1.61
CA ILE A 284 4.41 -0.32 -0.81
C ILE A 284 3.28 0.06 -1.77
N ASP A 285 2.11 -0.53 -1.55
CA ASP A 285 0.89 -0.25 -2.31
C ASP A 285 -0.35 -0.51 -1.44
N GLU A 286 -1.53 -0.06 -1.90
CA GLU A 286 -2.81 -0.38 -1.29
C GLU A 286 -3.55 -1.54 -1.97
N MET A 287 -4.11 -2.41 -1.13
CA MET A 287 -5.12 -3.39 -1.52
C MET A 287 -6.48 -3.01 -0.93
N LEU A 288 -7.54 -3.42 -1.63
CA LEU A 288 -8.92 -3.15 -1.22
C LEU A 288 -9.67 -4.47 -1.05
N LEU A 289 -9.95 -4.83 0.20
CA LEU A 289 -10.75 -6.01 0.53
C LEU A 289 -12.22 -5.69 0.33
N ALA A 290 -12.82 -6.24 -0.73
CA ALA A 290 -14.19 -5.95 -1.12
C ALA A 290 -15.20 -6.18 0.03
N PHE A 291 -15.90 -5.13 0.45
CA PHE A 291 -16.85 -5.18 1.54
C PHE A 291 -17.90 -4.07 1.41
N ARG A 292 -19.17 -4.44 1.49
CA ARG A 292 -20.32 -3.51 1.39
C ARG A 292 -21.14 -3.38 2.67
N GLY A 293 -20.81 -4.12 3.72
CA GLY A 293 -21.49 -3.99 5.00
C GLY A 293 -21.22 -2.65 5.69
N ARG A 294 -21.87 -2.44 6.83
CA ARG A 294 -21.63 -1.26 7.68
C ARG A 294 -20.28 -1.40 8.38
N CYS A 295 -19.37 -0.48 8.09
CA CYS A 295 -18.05 -0.37 8.70
C CYS A 295 -17.63 1.10 8.63
N GLN A 296 -17.16 1.66 9.75
CA GLN A 296 -16.86 3.09 9.89
C GLN A 296 -15.72 3.56 8.97
N PHE A 297 -14.82 2.66 8.61
CA PHE A 297 -13.64 2.95 7.80
C PHE A 297 -13.67 2.25 6.43
N ARG A 298 -14.87 1.92 5.94
CA ARG A 298 -15.05 1.47 4.56
C ARG A 298 -14.65 2.59 3.61
N GLN A 299 -13.89 2.25 2.58
CA GLN A 299 -13.37 3.17 1.58
C GLN A 299 -14.05 2.95 0.23
N TYR A 300 -14.25 4.05 -0.51
CA TYR A 300 -14.66 4.04 -1.90
C TYR A 300 -13.48 4.40 -2.80
N ILE A 301 -13.05 3.48 -3.67
CA ILE A 301 -11.94 3.69 -4.60
C ILE A 301 -12.45 3.39 -6.02
N PRO A 302 -12.85 4.43 -6.80
CA PRO A 302 -13.49 4.26 -8.11
C PRO A 302 -12.69 3.43 -9.11
N SER A 303 -11.36 3.50 -9.03
CA SER A 303 -10.42 2.86 -9.95
C SER A 303 -10.21 1.36 -9.69
N LYS A 304 -10.63 0.83 -8.52
CA LYS A 304 -10.46 -0.60 -8.21
C LYS A 304 -11.70 -1.39 -8.69
N PRO A 305 -11.55 -2.67 -9.11
CA PRO A 305 -12.67 -3.48 -9.61
C PRO A 305 -13.82 -3.60 -8.62
N ALA A 306 -13.50 -3.81 -7.33
CA ALA A 306 -14.44 -3.65 -6.25
C ALA A 306 -14.34 -2.21 -5.74
N LYS A 307 -15.35 -1.38 -6.01
CA LYS A 307 -15.28 0.05 -5.64
C LYS A 307 -15.36 0.31 -4.13
N TYR A 308 -15.96 -0.59 -3.36
CA TYR A 308 -16.12 -0.45 -1.90
C TYR A 308 -15.41 -1.57 -1.15
N GLY A 309 -14.69 -1.21 -0.09
CA GLY A 309 -14.01 -2.20 0.73
C GLY A 309 -13.24 -1.64 1.91
N ILE A 310 -12.51 -2.51 2.59
CA ILE A 310 -11.56 -2.14 3.64
C ILE A 310 -10.20 -1.96 2.96
N LYS A 311 -9.63 -0.76 3.05
CA LYS A 311 -8.31 -0.45 2.50
C LYS A 311 -7.23 -0.99 3.44
N ILE A 312 -6.27 -1.73 2.89
CA ILE A 312 -5.11 -2.25 3.62
C ILE A 312 -3.87 -1.83 2.85
N LEU A 313 -2.89 -1.27 3.55
CA LEU A 313 -1.60 -0.93 2.97
C LEU A 313 -0.63 -2.08 3.22
N ALA A 314 0.12 -2.48 2.20
CA ALA A 314 1.01 -3.63 2.28
C ALA A 314 2.44 -3.24 1.88
N LEU A 315 3.41 -3.70 2.66
CA LEU A 315 4.82 -3.76 2.27
C LEU A 315 5.11 -5.18 1.79
N ALA A 316 5.48 -5.33 0.52
CA ALA A 316 5.74 -6.61 -0.10
C ALA A 316 7.15 -6.68 -0.71
N ASP A 317 7.72 -7.88 -0.72
CA ASP A 317 8.96 -8.18 -1.42
C ASP A 317 8.75 -8.15 -2.94
N ALA A 318 9.60 -7.42 -3.66
CA ALA A 318 9.40 -7.21 -5.09
C ALA A 318 9.68 -8.46 -5.95
N LYS A 319 10.47 -9.41 -5.45
CA LYS A 319 10.90 -10.59 -6.21
C LYS A 319 10.04 -11.82 -5.91
N SER A 320 9.81 -12.09 -4.63
CA SER A 320 9.04 -13.23 -4.13
C SER A 320 7.54 -12.94 -4.01
N LEU A 321 7.13 -11.67 -4.13
CA LEU A 321 5.75 -11.22 -3.92
C LEU A 321 5.24 -11.45 -2.49
N TYR A 322 6.15 -11.72 -1.55
CA TYR A 322 5.82 -12.01 -0.17
C TYR A 322 5.36 -10.75 0.57
N ILE A 323 4.19 -10.82 1.22
CA ILE A 323 3.68 -9.73 2.07
C ILE A 323 4.38 -9.78 3.43
N PHE A 324 5.18 -8.76 3.71
CA PHE A 324 5.97 -8.67 4.93
C PHE A 324 5.28 -7.90 6.05
N ASN A 325 4.62 -6.79 5.70
CA ASN A 325 3.96 -5.93 6.67
C ASN A 325 2.62 -5.44 6.12
N LEU A 326 1.64 -5.26 7.00
CA LEU A 326 0.30 -4.80 6.67
C LEU A 326 -0.18 -3.77 7.69
N GLU A 327 -0.91 -2.78 7.22
CA GLU A 327 -1.62 -1.81 8.06
C GLU A 327 -3.04 -1.60 7.49
N ILE A 328 -4.08 -1.85 8.31
CA ILE A 328 -5.47 -1.57 7.91
C ILE A 328 -5.73 -0.07 8.09
N TYR A 329 -6.25 0.58 7.06
CA TYR A 329 -6.79 1.92 7.20
C TYR A 329 -8.08 1.86 8.02
N ALA A 330 -8.01 2.38 9.24
CA ALA A 330 -9.10 2.34 10.23
C ALA A 330 -9.86 3.68 10.36
N GLY A 331 -9.74 4.57 9.36
CA GLY A 331 -10.29 5.92 9.43
C GLY A 331 -9.58 6.78 10.46
N LYS A 332 -10.23 7.86 10.90
CA LYS A 332 -9.79 8.62 12.07
C LYS A 332 -10.05 7.79 13.32
N GLN A 333 -8.96 7.40 13.97
CA GLN A 333 -9.03 6.71 15.26
C GLN A 333 -9.49 7.69 16.35
N PRO A 334 -10.13 7.22 17.43
CA PRO A 334 -10.39 8.06 18.60
C PRO A 334 -9.10 8.39 19.34
N GLU A 335 -9.16 9.33 20.29
CA GLU A 335 -8.02 9.67 21.15
C GLU A 335 -7.54 8.44 21.93
N GLY A 336 -6.23 8.24 21.97
CA GLY A 336 -5.61 7.10 22.64
C GLY A 336 -4.39 6.56 21.87
N PRO A 337 -3.92 5.35 22.23
CA PRO A 337 -2.66 4.81 21.69
C PRO A 337 -2.70 4.51 20.19
N PHE A 338 -3.89 4.35 19.59
CA PHE A 338 -4.04 4.12 18.15
C PHE A 338 -4.37 5.40 17.37
N PHE A 339 -4.40 6.57 18.03
CA PHE A 339 -4.56 7.86 17.38
C PHE A 339 -3.31 8.24 16.59
N VAL A 340 -3.19 7.70 15.38
CA VAL A 340 -2.04 7.93 14.49
C VAL A 340 -2.45 8.63 13.21
N SER A 341 -1.53 9.43 12.66
CA SER A 341 -1.76 10.12 11.39
C SER A 341 -1.89 9.14 10.23
N ASN A 342 -2.89 9.40 9.38
CA ASN A 342 -3.12 8.70 8.11
C ASN A 342 -2.45 9.39 6.92
N LYS A 343 -1.63 10.42 7.14
CA LYS A 343 -0.88 11.08 6.07
C LYS A 343 0.07 10.06 5.41
N PRO A 344 0.27 10.11 4.09
CA PRO A 344 1.08 9.11 3.39
C PRO A 344 2.50 8.96 3.96
N PHE A 345 3.13 10.06 4.39
CA PHE A 345 4.44 10.05 5.04
C PHE A 345 4.45 9.16 6.28
N ASP A 346 3.51 9.37 7.20
CA ASP A 346 3.45 8.67 8.48
C ASP A 346 3.13 7.18 8.30
N VAL A 347 2.26 6.87 7.35
CA VAL A 347 1.91 5.48 7.00
C VAL A 347 3.13 4.74 6.44
N VAL A 348 3.86 5.34 5.49
CA VAL A 348 5.09 4.73 4.96
C VAL A 348 6.11 4.55 6.07
N ASN A 349 6.32 5.56 6.91
CA ASN A 349 7.25 5.53 8.03
C ASN A 349 6.98 4.33 8.96
N ARG A 350 5.71 4.08 9.31
CA ARG A 350 5.31 2.90 10.11
C ARG A 350 5.52 1.58 9.37
N LEU A 351 5.15 1.51 8.09
CA LEU A 351 5.30 0.29 7.29
C LEU A 351 6.75 -0.13 7.12
N VAL A 352 7.67 0.82 6.91
CA VAL A 352 9.10 0.53 6.70
C VAL A 352 9.88 0.37 8.01
N PHE A 353 9.32 0.75 9.16
CA PHE A 353 10.02 0.70 10.43
C PHE A 353 10.70 -0.66 10.70
N PRO A 354 10.06 -1.83 10.45
CA PRO A 354 10.69 -3.11 10.71
C PRO A 354 11.86 -3.46 9.76
N ILE A 355 12.02 -2.75 8.64
CA ILE A 355 13.16 -2.89 7.72
C ILE A 355 14.15 -1.72 7.82
N SER A 356 14.00 -0.87 8.83
CA SER A 356 14.90 0.26 9.07
C SER A 356 16.35 -0.23 9.24
N LYS A 357 17.29 0.54 8.68
CA LYS A 357 18.74 0.33 8.70
C LYS A 357 19.21 -0.95 8.02
N THR A 358 18.42 -1.47 7.08
CA THR A 358 18.76 -2.70 6.34
C THR A 358 19.36 -2.47 4.96
N GLY A 359 19.42 -1.22 4.48
CA GLY A 359 19.96 -0.91 3.15
C GLY A 359 19.08 -1.42 2.00
N ARG A 360 17.77 -1.58 2.23
CA ARG A 360 16.81 -1.97 1.18
C ARG A 360 16.34 -0.76 0.38
N ASN A 361 15.87 -1.04 -0.83
CA ASN A 361 15.21 -0.07 -1.68
C ASN A 361 13.68 -0.24 -1.59
N VAL A 362 12.97 0.86 -1.36
CA VAL A 362 11.51 0.90 -1.26
C VAL A 362 10.94 1.59 -2.50
N THR A 363 10.09 0.89 -3.24
CA THR A 363 9.32 1.46 -4.34
C THR A 363 7.90 1.76 -3.88
N PHE A 364 7.35 2.91 -4.27
CA PHE A 364 5.95 3.25 -3.97
C PHE A 364 5.36 4.18 -5.04
N ASP A 365 4.03 4.25 -5.05
CA ASP A 365 3.26 5.02 -6.03
C ASP A 365 3.35 6.56 -5.80
N ASN A 366 2.62 7.31 -6.63
CA ASN A 366 2.59 8.77 -6.53
C ASN A 366 1.79 9.35 -5.37
N TRP A 367 0.91 8.56 -4.76
CA TRP A 367 0.15 8.98 -3.59
C TRP A 367 1.07 9.09 -2.38
N PHE A 368 2.02 8.17 -2.25
CA PHE A 368 3.02 8.19 -1.17
C PHE A 368 4.16 9.19 -1.40
N THR A 369 4.57 9.40 -2.65
CA THR A 369 5.85 10.08 -2.94
C THR A 369 5.85 11.57 -2.57
N SER A 370 6.82 11.97 -1.73
CA SER A 370 7.19 13.36 -1.46
C SER A 370 8.71 13.51 -1.29
N TYR A 371 9.22 14.73 -1.49
CA TYR A 371 10.64 15.04 -1.29
C TYR A 371 11.09 14.79 0.16
N GLU A 372 10.26 15.21 1.12
CA GLU A 372 10.48 15.00 2.56
C GLU A 372 10.55 13.52 2.90
N LEU A 373 9.62 12.71 2.37
CA LEU A 373 9.60 11.26 2.60
C LEU A 373 10.89 10.61 2.09
N ILE A 374 11.30 10.92 0.87
CA ILE A 374 12.52 10.36 0.26
C ILE A 374 13.75 10.69 1.11
N SER A 375 13.85 11.95 1.58
CA SER A 375 14.95 12.41 2.43
C SER A 375 14.94 11.69 3.79
N HIS A 376 13.76 11.57 4.41
CA HIS A 376 13.58 10.89 5.70
C HIS A 376 13.97 9.40 5.64
N LEU A 377 13.52 8.68 4.61
CA LEU A 377 13.87 7.27 4.41
C LEU A 377 15.38 7.06 4.27
N LEU A 378 16.06 7.95 3.55
CA LEU A 378 17.51 7.85 3.38
C LEU A 378 18.26 8.17 4.67
N ASN A 379 17.89 9.26 5.34
CA ASN A 379 18.66 9.79 6.47
C ASN A 379 18.42 9.00 7.77
N GLU A 380 17.15 8.74 8.10
CA GLU A 380 16.75 8.13 9.36
C GLU A 380 16.69 6.60 9.28
N HIS A 381 16.23 6.07 8.14
CA HIS A 381 16.05 4.62 7.96
C HIS A 381 17.17 3.95 7.17
N LYS A 382 18.11 4.68 6.55
CA LYS A 382 19.10 4.10 5.62
C LYS A 382 18.44 3.19 4.57
N LEU A 383 17.31 3.67 4.04
CA LEU A 383 16.56 3.03 2.97
C LEU A 383 16.63 3.93 1.74
N THR A 384 16.95 3.34 0.60
CA THR A 384 16.83 4.04 -0.68
C THR A 384 15.40 3.94 -1.16
N SER A 385 14.97 4.84 -2.04
CA SER A 385 13.59 4.82 -2.52
C SER A 385 13.47 5.27 -3.98
N VAL A 386 12.44 4.74 -4.63
CA VAL A 386 12.05 5.09 -6.00
C VAL A 386 10.54 5.31 -6.02
N GLY A 387 10.11 6.44 -6.55
CA GLY A 387 8.70 6.74 -6.65
C GLY A 387 8.38 7.73 -7.76
N THR A 388 7.16 7.65 -8.27
CA THR A 388 6.65 8.65 -9.22
C THR A 388 6.12 9.86 -8.47
N VAL A 389 6.43 11.07 -8.92
CA VAL A 389 6.00 12.32 -8.26
C VAL A 389 4.86 12.96 -9.06
N ARG A 390 3.79 13.37 -8.37
CA ARG A 390 2.71 14.15 -9.01
C ARG A 390 3.22 15.53 -9.43
N LYS A 391 2.74 16.02 -10.58
CA LYS A 391 3.16 17.32 -11.17
C LYS A 391 2.87 18.53 -10.29
N ASN A 392 1.90 18.43 -9.38
CA ASN A 392 1.48 19.51 -8.48
C ASN A 392 2.35 19.64 -7.22
N LYS A 393 3.39 18.81 -7.06
CA LYS A 393 4.28 18.90 -5.90
C LYS A 393 5.18 20.14 -6.01
N ARG A 394 5.14 20.98 -4.96
CA ARG A 394 5.83 22.28 -4.91
C ARG A 394 7.34 22.17 -5.11
N GLN A 395 7.95 21.04 -4.75
CA GLN A 395 9.39 20.79 -4.83
C GLN A 395 9.91 20.55 -6.27
N LEU A 396 9.01 20.41 -7.26
CA LEU A 396 9.37 20.20 -8.66
C LEU A 396 9.67 21.53 -9.37
N PRO A 397 10.81 21.66 -10.07
CA PRO A 397 11.07 22.83 -10.90
C PRO A 397 10.10 22.90 -12.10
N THR A 398 9.70 24.11 -12.48
CA THR A 398 8.78 24.35 -13.60
C THR A 398 9.27 23.73 -14.91
N SER A 399 10.59 23.67 -15.09
CA SER A 399 11.25 23.06 -16.27
C SER A 399 11.03 21.55 -16.41
N PHE A 400 10.64 20.85 -15.34
CA PHE A 400 10.31 19.40 -15.35
C PHE A 400 8.83 19.17 -15.64
N ILE A 401 7.99 20.18 -15.37
CA ILE A 401 6.54 20.12 -15.55
C ILE A 401 6.17 20.55 -16.98
N ASN A 402 6.75 21.66 -17.44
CA ASN A 402 6.52 22.18 -18.79
C ASN A 402 7.26 21.34 -19.83
N THR A 403 6.50 20.79 -20.77
CA THR A 403 6.98 19.88 -21.81
C THR A 403 6.66 20.36 -23.22
N ARG A 404 6.19 21.61 -23.37
CA ARG A 404 6.01 22.21 -24.70
C ARG A 404 7.37 22.27 -25.42
N GLY A 405 7.40 21.79 -26.65
CA GLY A 405 8.60 21.79 -27.50
C GLY A 405 9.65 20.71 -27.19
N ALA A 406 9.43 19.87 -26.18
CA ALA A 406 10.37 18.82 -25.85
C ALA A 406 10.13 17.55 -26.70
N ALA A 407 11.22 16.94 -27.17
CA ALA A 407 11.16 15.78 -28.06
C ALA A 407 10.54 14.55 -27.37
N ILE A 408 9.81 13.74 -28.14
CA ILE A 408 9.28 12.45 -27.65
C ILE A 408 10.47 11.54 -27.30
N PHE A 409 10.33 10.76 -26.23
CA PHE A 409 11.36 9.90 -25.62
C PHE A 409 12.55 10.64 -25.02
N SER A 410 12.50 11.97 -24.94
CA SER A 410 13.52 12.73 -24.20
C SER A 410 13.35 12.61 -22.69
N SER A 411 14.47 12.72 -21.98
CA SER A 411 14.53 12.75 -20.52
C SER A 411 15.32 13.96 -20.06
N LYS A 412 14.86 14.59 -18.99
CA LYS A 412 15.53 15.68 -18.31
C LYS A 412 15.87 15.27 -16.89
N PHE A 413 17.10 15.55 -16.45
CA PHE A 413 17.59 15.17 -15.14
C PHE A 413 17.89 16.40 -14.28
N GLY A 414 17.67 16.25 -12.98
CA GLY A 414 18.00 17.24 -11.96
C GLY A 414 18.65 16.50 -10.79
N PHE A 415 19.76 17.02 -10.31
CA PHE A 415 20.58 16.35 -9.32
C PHE A 415 20.72 17.18 -8.05
N GLN A 416 20.65 16.50 -6.92
CA GLN A 416 21.18 16.95 -5.65
C GLN A 416 22.23 15.93 -5.18
N LYS A 417 22.80 16.15 -3.98
CA LYS A 417 23.83 15.26 -3.43
C LYS A 417 23.39 13.79 -3.41
N ASP A 418 22.16 13.54 -2.97
CA ASP A 418 21.66 12.19 -2.69
C ASP A 418 20.36 11.83 -3.42
N ILE A 419 19.73 12.80 -4.09
CA ILE A 419 18.46 12.64 -4.79
C ILE A 419 18.65 12.99 -6.26
N THR A 420 18.14 12.12 -7.14
CA THR A 420 18.05 12.36 -8.58
C THR A 420 16.58 12.47 -8.98
N LEU A 421 16.26 13.51 -9.73
CA LEU A 421 14.97 13.75 -10.33
C LEU A 421 15.07 13.52 -11.83
N VAL A 422 14.14 12.77 -12.42
CA VAL A 422 14.04 12.62 -13.88
C VAL A 422 12.63 12.92 -14.34
N SER A 423 12.47 13.72 -15.40
CA SER A 423 11.21 13.89 -16.14
C SER A 423 11.37 13.28 -17.51
N HIS A 424 10.54 12.29 -17.82
CA HIS A 424 10.56 11.58 -19.11
C HIS A 424 9.30 11.86 -19.92
N ILE A 425 9.46 12.03 -21.24
CA ILE A 425 8.39 12.28 -22.20
C ILE A 425 8.08 11.00 -22.98
N PRO A 426 7.05 10.23 -22.60
CA PRO A 426 6.67 9.05 -23.37
C PRO A 426 5.96 9.45 -24.67
N LYS A 427 5.87 8.52 -25.62
CA LYS A 427 4.96 8.65 -26.78
C LYS A 427 3.53 8.83 -26.27
N LYS A 428 2.76 9.74 -26.87
CA LYS A 428 1.31 9.81 -26.64
C LYS A 428 0.67 8.54 -27.20
N THR A 429 0.51 7.51 -26.38
CA THR A 429 -0.38 6.39 -26.70
C THR A 429 -1.81 6.85 -26.40
N ARG A 430 -2.64 6.98 -27.45
CA ARG A 430 -4.09 6.86 -27.29
C ARG A 430 -4.35 5.40 -26.96
N LEU A 431 -4.75 5.16 -25.71
CA LEU A 431 -5.44 3.99 -25.15
C LEU A 431 -4.84 3.68 -23.78
N SER A 432 -5.61 4.00 -22.75
CA SER A 432 -5.50 3.39 -21.44
C SER A 432 -6.94 3.22 -20.97
N TYR A 433 -7.46 2.01 -21.16
CA TYR A 433 -8.62 1.50 -20.42
C TYR A 433 -8.20 1.29 -18.97
#